data_AF-A0AAV3J2Q8-F1
#
_entry.id   AF-A0AAV3J2Q8-F1
#
_cell.length_a   1.000
_cell.length_b   1.000
_cell.length_c   1.000
_cell.angle_alpha   90.00
_cell.angle_beta   90.00
_cell.angle_gamma   90.00
#
_symmetry.space_group_name_H-M   'P 1'
#
loop_
_entity.id
_entity.type
_entity.pdbx_description
1 polymer ?
#
loop_
_entity_poly.entity_id
_entity_poly.type
_entity_poly.pdbx_seq_one_letter_code
_entity_poly.pdbx_strand_id
1 'polypeptide(L)'
;MNFAASDFDYYERTIKVMYQNYYWKRLMVSGIALVIIIAYSSIFQDNLFLNILLMGILACAMVYLFLEKQKFSEVYQAFLAENQPEVQIHKIQEEEYSYNVIDAEKVRINKKGVRNLPSNNKQYTMMVGFSKAFFSREPLQIVYYDMLDLTYEEKFRLKRNGYSSVPRFLRRFTLSNLKASAGNAVSFILGNIFLLFILFRLLRYLWSFLRMFF
;
A
#
# COMPACT_ATOMS: atom_id res chain seq x y z
N MET A 1 15.74 -23.87 18.90
CA MET A 1 15.75 -22.39 18.80
C MET A 1 14.46 -21.95 18.14
N ASN A 2 13.80 -20.92 18.66
CA ASN A 2 12.62 -20.35 18.02
C ASN A 2 13.07 -19.65 16.72
N PHE A 3 12.75 -20.24 15.57
CA PHE A 3 13.22 -19.72 14.28
C PHE A 3 12.63 -18.35 13.95
N ALA A 4 11.41 -18.05 14.42
CA ALA A 4 10.84 -16.72 14.23
C ALA A 4 11.66 -15.66 14.93
N ALA A 5 12.10 -15.88 16.18
CA ALA A 5 12.96 -14.90 16.87
C ALA A 5 14.23 -14.59 16.05
N SER A 6 14.91 -15.63 15.52
CA SER A 6 16.09 -15.43 14.68
C SER A 6 15.78 -14.71 13.36
N ASP A 7 14.63 -15.00 12.74
CA ASP A 7 14.23 -14.38 11.48
C ASP A 7 13.89 -12.91 11.67
N PHE A 8 13.12 -12.58 12.70
CA PHE A 8 12.80 -11.20 13.05
C PHE A 8 14.10 -10.43 13.38
N ASP A 9 14.97 -10.95 14.25
CA ASP A 9 16.23 -10.24 14.58
C ASP A 9 17.10 -10.01 13.33
N TYR A 10 17.20 -10.99 12.43
CA TYR A 10 17.99 -10.87 11.21
C TYR A 10 17.39 -9.88 10.20
N TYR A 11 16.06 -9.88 10.03
CA TYR A 11 15.40 -9.09 9.00
C TYR A 11 14.88 -7.73 9.47
N GLU A 12 14.99 -7.38 10.75
CA GLU A 12 14.48 -6.12 11.33
C GLU A 12 14.86 -4.90 10.46
N ARG A 13 16.15 -4.76 10.12
CA ARG A 13 16.63 -3.65 9.30
C ARG A 13 15.95 -3.59 7.93
N THR A 14 15.76 -4.73 7.29
CA THR A 14 15.12 -4.83 5.97
C THR A 14 13.66 -4.39 6.06
N ILE A 15 12.94 -4.90 7.06
CA ILE A 15 11.52 -4.59 7.29
C ILE A 15 11.35 -3.11 7.66
N LYS A 16 12.25 -2.56 8.49
CA LYS A 16 12.30 -1.13 8.83
C LYS A 16 12.47 -0.25 7.61
N VAL A 17 13.42 -0.56 6.74
CA VAL A 17 13.65 0.19 5.50
C VAL A 17 12.42 0.12 4.58
N MET A 18 11.79 -1.05 4.46
CA MET A 18 10.54 -1.19 3.70
C MET A 18 9.43 -0.30 4.27
N TYR A 19 9.20 -0.36 5.58
CA TYR A 19 8.21 0.44 6.28
C TYR A 19 8.44 1.94 6.08
N GLN A 20 9.66 2.41 6.33
CA GLN A 20 10.00 3.82 6.17
C GLN A 20 9.87 4.30 4.72
N ASN A 21 10.27 3.48 3.75
CA ASN A 21 10.15 3.81 2.33
C ASN A 21 8.69 3.90 1.87
N TYR A 22 7.80 3.10 2.45
CA TYR A 22 6.37 3.18 2.17
C TYR A 22 5.79 4.55 2.55
N TYR A 23 6.09 5.05 3.75
CA TYR A 23 5.64 6.37 4.18
C TYR A 23 6.38 7.51 3.46
N TRP A 24 7.68 7.38 3.22
CA TRP A 24 8.46 8.38 2.48
C TRP A 24 7.89 8.65 1.09
N LYS A 25 7.51 7.60 0.34
CA LYS A 25 6.89 7.78 -0.98
C LYS A 25 5.59 8.58 -0.90
N ARG A 26 4.76 8.31 0.11
CA ARG A 26 3.49 9.04 0.32
C ARG A 26 3.75 10.48 0.72
N LEU A 27 4.71 10.73 1.62
CA LEU A 27 5.14 12.07 2.00
C LEU A 27 5.66 12.87 0.81
N MET A 28 6.50 12.27 -0.06
CA MET A 28 6.98 12.94 -1.27
C MET A 28 5.85 13.31 -2.22
N VAL A 29 4.92 12.39 -2.49
CA VAL A 29 3.76 12.66 -3.37
C VAL A 29 2.89 13.77 -2.80
N SER A 30 2.60 13.74 -1.50
CA SER A 30 1.85 14.82 -0.82
C SER A 30 2.59 16.15 -0.84
N GLY A 31 3.92 16.13 -0.64
CA GLY A 31 4.77 17.32 -0.70
C GLY A 31 4.79 17.96 -2.09
N ILE A 32 4.94 17.15 -3.14
CA ILE A 32 4.86 17.62 -4.54
C ILE A 32 3.49 18.24 -4.82
N ALA A 33 2.41 17.58 -4.40
CA ALA A 33 1.06 18.11 -4.57
C ALA A 33 0.89 19.46 -3.87
N LEU A 34 1.40 19.59 -2.64
CA LEU A 34 1.34 20.82 -1.86
C LEU A 34 2.12 21.96 -2.53
N VAL A 35 3.32 21.68 -3.06
CA VAL A 35 4.12 22.66 -3.83
C VAL A 35 3.38 23.15 -5.08
N ILE A 36 2.73 22.24 -5.83
CA ILE A 36 1.95 22.61 -7.02
C ILE A 36 0.78 23.54 -6.64
N ILE A 37 0.07 23.23 -5.55
CA ILE A 37 -1.07 24.04 -5.08
C ILE A 37 -0.60 25.43 -4.62
N ILE A 38 0.52 25.51 -3.90
CA ILE A 38 1.11 26.78 -3.47
C ILE A 38 1.47 27.62 -4.69
N ALA A 39 2.27 27.07 -5.62
CA ALA A 39 2.71 27.77 -6.81
C ALA A 39 1.52 28.28 -7.64
N TYR A 40 0.50 27.45 -7.84
CA TYR A 40 -0.71 27.83 -8.54
C TYR A 40 -1.45 28.96 -7.83
N SER A 41 -1.65 28.84 -6.52
CA SER A 41 -2.40 29.82 -5.72
C SER A 41 -1.71 31.19 -5.69
N SER A 42 -0.37 31.20 -5.63
CA SER A 42 0.41 32.44 -5.65
C SER A 42 0.33 33.19 -6.98
N ILE A 43 0.24 32.48 -8.11
CA ILE A 43 0.27 33.07 -9.46
C ILE A 43 -1.14 33.44 -9.94
N PHE A 44 -2.09 32.51 -9.85
CA PHE A 44 -3.42 32.69 -10.44
C PHE A 44 -4.44 33.29 -9.47
N GLN A 45 -4.20 33.21 -8.15
CA GLN A 45 -5.10 33.70 -7.09
C GLN A 45 -6.56 33.20 -7.18
N ASP A 46 -6.79 32.13 -7.94
CA ASP A 46 -8.09 31.50 -8.15
C ASP A 46 -8.42 30.50 -7.03
N ASN A 47 -9.68 30.49 -6.59
CA ASN A 47 -10.20 29.53 -5.61
C ASN A 47 -9.38 29.46 -4.31
N LEU A 48 -8.85 30.59 -3.84
CA LEU A 48 -7.93 30.65 -2.69
C LEU A 48 -8.45 29.93 -1.45
N PHE A 49 -9.73 30.12 -1.08
CA PHE A 49 -10.33 29.46 0.08
C PHE A 49 -10.25 27.93 -0.03
N LEU A 50 -10.60 27.39 -1.21
CA LEU A 50 -10.56 25.95 -1.47
C LEU A 50 -9.12 25.43 -1.49
N ASN A 51 -8.17 26.20 -2.03
CA ASN A 51 -6.76 25.83 -2.04
C ASN A 51 -6.16 25.84 -0.63
N ILE A 52 -6.51 26.83 0.19
CA ILE A 52 -6.11 26.89 1.61
C ILE A 52 -6.66 25.68 2.37
N LEU A 53 -7.93 25.33 2.16
CA LEU A 53 -8.52 24.14 2.76
C LEU A 53 -7.78 22.86 2.34
N LEU A 54 -7.50 22.70 1.04
CA LEU A 54 -6.76 21.55 0.51
C LEU A 54 -5.34 21.48 1.07
N MET A 55 -4.63 22.60 1.16
CA MET A 55 -3.31 22.68 1.77
C MET A 55 -3.35 22.27 3.24
N GLY A 56 -4.35 22.73 4.00
CA GLY A 56 -4.55 22.32 5.39
C GLY A 56 -4.76 20.82 5.54
N ILE A 57 -5.64 20.22 4.72
CA ILE A 57 -5.90 18.78 4.75
C ILE A 57 -4.63 17.99 4.38
N LEU A 58 -3.90 18.42 3.34
CA LEU A 58 -2.64 17.78 2.95
C LEU A 58 -1.57 17.89 4.04
N ALA A 59 -1.45 19.05 4.70
CA ALA A 59 -0.53 19.24 5.81
C ALA A 59 -0.86 18.31 6.98
N CYS A 60 -2.13 18.23 7.40
CA CYS A 60 -2.57 17.28 8.42
C CYS A 60 -2.26 15.83 8.04
N ALA A 61 -2.51 15.45 6.77
CA ALA A 61 -2.20 14.12 6.27
C ALA A 61 -0.69 13.82 6.29
N MET A 62 0.16 14.80 5.93
CA MET A 62 1.62 14.64 6.01
C MET A 62 2.08 14.46 7.46
N VAL A 63 1.58 15.24 8.40
CA VAL A 63 1.89 15.08 9.83
C VAL A 63 1.49 13.69 10.31
N TYR A 64 0.28 13.25 9.99
CA TYR A 64 -0.19 11.91 10.32
C TYR A 64 0.73 10.81 9.75
N LEU A 65 1.09 10.88 8.46
CA LEU A 65 1.99 9.92 7.82
C LEU A 65 3.39 9.93 8.44
N PHE A 66 3.87 11.09 8.87
CA PHE A 66 5.17 11.22 9.52
C PHE A 66 5.16 10.60 10.91
N LEU A 67 4.10 10.80 11.68
CA LEU A 67 3.92 10.15 12.99
C LEU A 67 3.84 8.62 12.83
N GLU A 68 3.06 8.11 11.89
CA GLU A 68 2.96 6.66 11.69
C GLU A 68 4.27 6.03 11.22
N LYS A 69 5.07 6.75 10.44
CA LYS A 69 6.41 6.30 10.07
C LYS A 69 7.31 6.06 11.30
N GLN A 70 7.11 6.78 12.40
CA GLN A 70 7.92 6.63 13.62
C GLN A 70 7.50 5.42 14.47
N LYS A 71 6.26 4.96 14.35
CA LYS A 71 5.72 3.82 15.12
C LYS A 71 6.21 2.45 14.66
N PHE A 72 7.28 2.39 13.86
CA PHE A 72 7.83 1.12 13.38
C PHE A 72 8.10 0.13 14.51
N SER A 73 8.73 0.59 15.60
CA SER A 73 9.09 -0.28 16.72
C SER A 73 7.87 -0.95 17.35
N GLU A 74 6.78 -0.20 17.54
CA GLU A 74 5.53 -0.71 18.12
C GLU A 74 4.88 -1.74 17.20
N VAL A 75 4.72 -1.39 15.92
CA VAL A 75 4.15 -2.29 14.91
C VAL A 75 4.98 -3.57 14.78
N TYR A 76 6.30 -3.44 14.79
CA TYR A 76 7.21 -4.57 14.66
C TYR A 76 7.12 -5.53 15.86
N GLN A 77 7.08 -4.98 17.08
CA GLN A 77 6.94 -5.78 18.29
C GLN A 77 5.58 -6.47 18.38
N ALA A 78 4.51 -5.86 17.87
CA ALA A 78 3.21 -6.51 17.79
C ALA A 78 3.24 -7.78 16.92
N PHE A 79 3.88 -7.71 15.73
CA PHE A 79 4.05 -8.89 14.87
C PHE A 79 4.95 -9.96 15.49
N LEU A 80 5.99 -9.55 16.22
CA LEU A 80 6.86 -10.48 16.94
C LEU A 80 6.08 -11.23 18.03
N ALA A 81 5.27 -10.51 18.82
CA ALA A 81 4.45 -11.08 19.88
C ALA A 81 3.37 -12.04 19.34
N GLU A 82 2.80 -11.76 18.17
CA GLU A 82 1.81 -12.65 17.53
C GLU A 82 2.41 -13.97 17.04
N ASN A 83 3.72 -13.99 16.74
CA ASN A 83 4.44 -15.16 16.23
C ASN A 83 5.32 -15.83 17.29
N GLN A 84 5.11 -15.50 18.57
CA GLN A 84 5.80 -16.14 19.70
C GLN A 84 4.80 -16.57 20.78
N PRO A 85 5.00 -17.74 21.42
CA PRO A 85 6.10 -18.68 21.22
C PRO A 85 5.93 -19.59 19.98
N GLU A 86 4.70 -19.75 19.49
CA GLU A 86 4.37 -20.57 18.32
C GLU A 86 4.13 -19.68 17.10
N VAL A 87 4.71 -20.07 15.96
CA VAL A 87 4.62 -19.32 14.70
C VAL A 87 3.32 -19.66 13.99
N GLN A 88 2.57 -18.64 13.59
CA GLN A 88 1.35 -18.84 12.80
C GLN A 88 1.74 -19.00 11.32
N ILE A 89 1.54 -20.20 10.80
CA ILE A 89 1.74 -20.50 9.38
C ILE A 89 0.40 -20.34 8.67
N HIS A 90 0.36 -19.45 7.70
CA HIS A 90 -0.86 -19.14 6.97
C HIS A 90 -0.84 -19.69 5.55
N LYS A 91 -2.01 -20.07 5.05
CA LYS A 91 -2.18 -20.42 3.63
C LYS A 91 -2.31 -19.18 2.78
N ILE A 92 -1.52 -19.13 1.70
CA ILE A 92 -1.51 -18.02 0.76
C ILE A 92 -2.16 -18.44 -0.56
N GLN A 93 -3.06 -17.60 -1.04
CA GLN A 93 -3.61 -17.65 -2.39
C GLN A 93 -3.09 -16.46 -3.20
N GLU A 94 -2.41 -16.74 -4.31
CA GLU A 94 -1.87 -15.73 -5.21
C GLU A 94 -2.92 -15.29 -6.26
N GLU A 95 -3.21 -13.99 -6.31
CA GLU A 95 -4.02 -13.32 -7.33
C GLU A 95 -3.14 -12.52 -8.32
N GLU A 96 -3.70 -11.85 -9.33
CA GLU A 96 -2.89 -11.08 -10.31
C GLU A 96 -2.05 -9.94 -9.68
N TYR A 97 -2.59 -9.26 -8.65
CA TYR A 97 -1.96 -8.10 -8.02
C TYR A 97 -1.83 -8.19 -6.48
N SER A 98 -2.28 -9.29 -5.89
CA SER A 98 -2.31 -9.49 -4.44
C SER A 98 -1.91 -10.91 -4.05
N TYR A 99 -1.51 -11.07 -2.79
CA TYR A 99 -1.56 -12.32 -2.06
C TYR A 99 -2.70 -12.23 -1.05
N ASN A 100 -3.62 -13.17 -1.08
CA ASN A 100 -4.68 -13.32 -0.09
C ASN A 100 -4.22 -14.32 0.97
N VAL A 101 -4.37 -13.98 2.24
CA VAL A 101 -4.20 -14.93 3.33
C VAL A 101 -5.56 -15.61 3.54
N ILE A 102 -5.65 -16.92 3.27
CA ILE A 102 -6.93 -17.64 3.24
C ILE A 102 -7.53 -17.74 4.64
N ASP A 103 -6.68 -18.03 5.63
CA ASP A 103 -7.11 -18.27 7.02
C ASP A 103 -7.44 -16.96 7.76
N ALA A 104 -7.08 -15.82 7.17
CA ALA A 104 -7.38 -14.48 7.70
C ALA A 104 -8.24 -13.72 6.70
N GLU A 105 -9.58 -13.81 6.85
CA GLU A 105 -10.63 -13.35 5.92
C GLU A 105 -10.47 -11.93 5.31
N LYS A 106 -9.52 -11.11 5.78
CA LYS A 106 -9.36 -9.71 5.36
C LYS A 106 -7.92 -9.28 5.05
N VAL A 107 -6.93 -10.18 5.11
CA VAL A 107 -5.54 -9.79 4.84
C VAL A 107 -5.22 -10.01 3.36
N ARG A 108 -5.11 -8.88 2.64
CA ARG A 108 -4.67 -8.84 1.25
C ARG A 108 -3.39 -8.04 1.13
N ILE A 109 -2.31 -8.69 0.73
CA ILE A 109 -0.99 -8.09 0.59
C ILE A 109 -0.77 -7.73 -0.88
N ASN A 110 -0.40 -6.48 -1.18
CA ASN A 110 -0.11 -6.05 -2.55
C ASN A 110 1.22 -6.67 -3.02
N LYS A 111 1.23 -7.29 -4.21
CA LYS A 111 2.48 -7.83 -4.80
C LYS A 111 3.56 -6.77 -4.99
N LYS A 112 3.16 -5.53 -5.26
CA LYS A 112 4.11 -4.43 -5.46
C LYS A 112 4.78 -4.07 -4.14
N GLY A 113 6.08 -4.35 -4.06
CA GLY A 113 6.89 -4.02 -2.88
C GLY A 113 6.90 -5.11 -1.81
N VAL A 114 6.39 -6.31 -2.09
CA VAL A 114 6.57 -7.49 -1.24
C VAL A 114 8.01 -8.00 -1.31
N ARG A 115 8.47 -8.58 -0.21
CA ARG A 115 9.67 -9.39 -0.10
C ARG A 115 9.33 -10.74 0.49
N ASN A 116 9.86 -11.79 -0.12
CA ASN A 116 9.88 -13.13 0.44
C ASN A 116 11.25 -13.33 1.08
N LEU A 117 11.26 -13.47 2.40
CA LEU A 117 12.47 -13.58 3.21
C LEU A 117 12.58 -15.03 3.69
N PRO A 118 13.61 -15.79 3.25
CA PRO A 118 13.78 -17.18 3.66
C PRO A 118 13.90 -17.28 5.18
N SER A 119 13.12 -18.18 5.78
CA SER A 119 13.20 -18.47 7.20
C SER A 119 14.42 -19.32 7.51
N ASN A 120 14.94 -19.21 8.74
CA ASN A 120 15.92 -20.14 9.29
C ASN A 120 15.37 -21.58 9.32
N ASN A 121 14.04 -21.73 9.45
CA ASN A 121 13.37 -22.98 9.11
C ASN A 121 13.19 -23.05 7.58
N LYS A 122 14.00 -23.87 6.92
CA LYS A 122 14.04 -24.02 5.44
C LYS A 122 12.70 -24.37 4.78
N GLN A 123 11.73 -24.84 5.56
CA GLN A 123 10.38 -25.13 5.08
C GLN A 123 9.55 -23.85 4.85
N TYR A 124 9.75 -22.82 5.67
CA TYR A 124 8.89 -21.65 5.69
C TYR A 124 9.55 -20.42 5.07
N THR A 125 8.71 -19.47 4.68
CA THR A 125 9.13 -18.18 4.16
C THR A 125 8.33 -17.09 4.81
N MET A 126 9.02 -16.03 5.23
CA MET A 126 8.40 -14.83 5.78
C MET A 126 8.09 -13.85 4.64
N MET A 127 6.82 -13.71 4.30
CA MET A 127 6.34 -12.66 3.40
C MET A 127 6.21 -11.35 4.16
N VAL A 128 6.90 -10.32 3.70
CA VAL A 128 6.77 -8.96 4.21
C VAL A 128 6.22 -8.08 3.10
N GLY A 129 5.11 -7.41 3.37
CA GLY A 129 4.48 -6.55 2.38
C GLY A 129 3.55 -5.53 2.98
N PHE A 130 2.74 -4.91 2.12
CA PHE A 130 1.77 -3.91 2.54
C PHE A 130 0.36 -4.33 2.13
N SER A 131 -0.61 -4.03 3.00
CA SER A 131 -2.02 -4.18 2.72
C SER A 131 -2.38 -3.49 1.39
N LYS A 132 -3.20 -4.16 0.57
CA LYS A 132 -3.75 -3.63 -0.67
C LYS A 132 -4.73 -2.48 -0.41
N ALA A 133 -5.31 -2.40 0.80
CA ALA A 133 -6.19 -1.32 1.17
C ALA A 133 -5.44 0.02 1.23
N PHE A 134 -5.97 1.04 0.54
CA PHE A 134 -5.36 2.38 0.49
C PHE A 134 -5.25 3.05 1.87
N PHE A 135 -6.26 2.82 2.72
CA PHE A 135 -6.41 3.39 4.07
C PHE A 135 -6.41 2.29 5.15
N SER A 136 -5.43 1.39 5.13
CA SER A 136 -5.21 0.48 6.26
C SER A 136 -4.62 1.24 7.45
N ARG A 137 -5.15 1.02 8.66
CA ARG A 137 -4.56 1.55 9.90
C ARG A 137 -3.15 0.97 10.12
N GLU A 138 -3.01 -0.32 9.87
CA GLU A 138 -1.74 -1.03 9.90
C GLU A 138 -1.45 -1.54 8.49
N PRO A 139 -0.65 -0.80 7.72
CA PRO A 139 -0.40 -1.17 6.33
C PRO A 139 0.65 -2.28 6.22
N LEU A 140 1.60 -2.41 7.15
CA LEU A 140 2.60 -3.47 7.12
C LEU A 140 1.93 -4.81 7.42
N GLN A 141 2.34 -5.87 6.72
CA GLN A 141 1.88 -7.24 6.94
C GLN A 141 3.10 -8.16 6.88
N ILE A 142 3.28 -8.99 7.92
CA ILE A 142 4.34 -9.99 8.03
C ILE A 142 3.66 -11.33 8.24
N VAL A 143 3.88 -12.28 7.33
CA VAL A 143 3.15 -13.55 7.30
C VAL A 143 4.11 -14.69 6.99
N TYR A 144 4.09 -15.75 7.80
CA TYR A 144 4.79 -17.00 7.47
C TYR A 144 3.90 -17.91 6.64
N TYR A 145 4.48 -18.54 5.62
CA TYR A 145 3.80 -19.51 4.78
C TYR A 145 4.80 -20.54 4.25
N ASP A 146 4.28 -21.71 3.86
CA ASP A 146 5.04 -22.69 3.09
C ASP A 146 4.94 -22.33 1.59
N MET A 147 6.09 -22.18 0.93
CA MET A 147 6.13 -21.85 -0.49
C MET A 147 5.59 -22.98 -1.38
N LEU A 148 5.66 -24.23 -0.91
CA LEU A 148 5.16 -25.40 -1.65
C LEU A 148 3.64 -25.50 -1.61
N ASP A 149 3.01 -24.93 -0.57
CA ASP A 149 1.55 -24.90 -0.39
C ASP A 149 0.90 -23.66 -1.01
N LEU A 150 1.64 -22.88 -1.80
CA LEU A 150 1.10 -21.68 -2.44
C LEU A 150 0.06 -22.05 -3.51
N THR A 151 -1.19 -21.62 -3.27
CA THR A 151 -2.30 -21.85 -4.20
C THR A 151 -2.52 -20.65 -5.11
N TYR A 152 -3.11 -20.89 -6.28
CA TYR A 152 -3.47 -19.83 -7.23
C TYR A 152 -4.99 -19.65 -7.27
N GLU A 153 -5.46 -18.41 -7.36
CA GLU A 153 -6.86 -18.17 -7.70
C GLU A 153 -7.15 -18.76 -9.09
N GLU A 154 -8.21 -19.57 -9.23
CA GLU A 154 -8.47 -20.33 -10.47
C GLU A 154 -8.52 -19.44 -11.73
N LYS A 155 -9.05 -18.22 -11.60
CA LYS A 155 -9.08 -17.23 -12.69
C LYS A 155 -7.69 -16.72 -13.06
N PHE A 156 -6.80 -16.56 -12.07
CA PHE A 156 -5.40 -16.21 -12.31
C PHE A 156 -4.64 -17.38 -12.94
N ARG A 157 -4.88 -18.61 -12.48
CA ARG A 157 -4.32 -19.83 -13.09
C ARG A 157 -4.69 -19.96 -14.57
N LEU A 158 -5.97 -19.77 -14.92
CA LEU A 158 -6.45 -19.80 -16.31
C LEU A 158 -5.86 -18.65 -17.15
N LYS A 159 -5.69 -17.45 -16.58
CA LYS A 159 -5.11 -16.27 -17.27
C LYS A 159 -3.61 -16.35 -17.50
N ARG A 160 -2.84 -16.94 -16.56
CA ARG A 160 -1.40 -17.18 -16.72
C ARG A 160 -1.11 -18.15 -17.86
N ASN A 161 -2.06 -19.03 -18.18
CA ASN A 161 -2.01 -19.94 -19.33
C ASN A 161 -2.49 -19.31 -20.65
N GLY A 162 -2.52 -17.97 -20.76
CA GLY A 162 -2.69 -17.27 -22.05
C GLY A 162 -4.10 -16.74 -22.36
N TYR A 163 -5.10 -16.98 -21.50
CA TYR A 163 -6.46 -16.49 -21.72
C TYR A 163 -6.68 -15.10 -21.10
N SER A 164 -6.31 -14.01 -21.78
CA SER A 164 -6.80 -12.68 -21.40
C SER A 164 -6.77 -11.67 -22.55
N SER A 165 -7.95 -11.14 -22.89
CA SER A 165 -8.17 -10.14 -23.95
C SER A 165 -7.89 -8.69 -23.52
N VAL A 166 -7.63 -8.41 -22.24
CA VAL A 166 -7.54 -7.02 -21.73
C VAL A 166 -6.07 -6.57 -21.61
N PRO A 167 -5.68 -5.37 -22.07
CA PRO A 167 -4.32 -4.84 -21.91
C PRO A 167 -3.90 -4.66 -20.44
N ARG A 168 -2.62 -4.91 -20.12
CA ARG A 168 -2.07 -4.96 -18.75
C ARG A 168 -2.32 -3.68 -17.92
N PHE A 169 -2.38 -2.51 -18.54
CA PHE A 169 -2.61 -1.24 -17.84
C PHE A 169 -4.08 -1.03 -17.45
N LEU A 170 -5.03 -1.41 -18.33
CA LEU A 170 -6.47 -1.28 -18.10
C LEU A 170 -6.96 -2.27 -17.03
N ARG A 171 -6.25 -3.38 -16.84
CA ARG A 171 -6.60 -4.40 -15.84
C ARG A 171 -6.65 -3.86 -14.41
N ARG A 172 -5.83 -2.87 -14.06
CA ARG A 172 -5.84 -2.23 -12.72
C ARG A 172 -7.17 -1.54 -12.40
N PHE A 173 -7.94 -1.16 -13.43
CA PHE A 173 -9.22 -0.47 -13.32
C PHE A 173 -10.43 -1.39 -13.53
N THR A 174 -10.22 -2.71 -13.62
CA THR A 174 -11.33 -3.66 -13.73
C THR A 174 -12.17 -3.69 -12.45
N LEU A 175 -13.48 -3.93 -12.62
CA LEU A 175 -14.44 -4.01 -11.50
C LEU A 175 -14.00 -4.99 -10.41
N SER A 176 -13.38 -6.11 -10.77
CA SER A 176 -12.85 -7.08 -9.80
C SER A 176 -11.71 -6.51 -8.96
N ASN A 177 -10.76 -5.79 -9.57
CA ASN A 177 -9.63 -5.19 -8.86
C ASN A 177 -10.04 -3.99 -8.01
N LEU A 178 -11.03 -3.22 -8.46
CA LEU A 178 -11.63 -2.14 -7.68
C LEU A 178 -12.41 -2.71 -6.48
N LYS A 179 -13.22 -3.76 -6.69
CA LYS A 179 -13.92 -4.47 -5.60
C LYS A 179 -12.94 -5.12 -4.62
N ALA A 180 -11.80 -5.62 -5.11
CA ALA A 180 -10.78 -6.23 -4.26
C ALA A 180 -10.03 -5.24 -3.36
N SER A 181 -10.01 -3.95 -3.73
CA SER A 181 -9.47 -2.84 -2.93
C SER A 181 -10.53 -2.17 -2.04
N ALA A 182 -11.80 -2.55 -2.19
CA ALA A 182 -12.93 -2.00 -1.45
C ALA A 182 -13.15 -2.76 -0.13
N GLY A 183 -12.24 -2.60 0.83
CA GLY A 183 -12.42 -3.16 2.18
C GLY A 183 -13.58 -2.48 2.94
N ASN A 184 -13.72 -1.16 2.80
CA ASN A 184 -14.78 -0.39 3.46
C ASN A 184 -15.36 0.59 2.44
N ALA A 185 -16.58 0.34 1.95
CA ALA A 185 -17.15 1.03 0.80
C ALA A 185 -17.20 2.56 0.98
N VAL A 186 -17.51 3.02 2.20
CA VAL A 186 -17.61 4.46 2.51
C VAL A 186 -16.25 5.14 2.51
N SER A 187 -15.24 4.56 3.19
CA SER A 187 -13.89 5.14 3.19
C SER A 187 -13.20 5.01 1.83
N PHE A 188 -13.53 3.97 1.06
CA PHE A 188 -13.08 3.79 -0.32
C PHE A 188 -13.69 4.83 -1.25
N ILE A 189 -15.00 5.07 -1.17
CA ILE A 189 -15.70 6.05 -2.01
C ILE A 189 -15.23 7.46 -1.66
N LEU A 190 -15.27 7.86 -0.39
CA LEU A 190 -14.84 9.19 0.03
C LEU A 190 -13.35 9.40 -0.22
N GLY A 191 -12.51 8.41 0.10
CA GLY A 191 -11.07 8.49 -0.10
C GLY A 191 -10.67 8.53 -1.58
N ASN A 192 -11.28 7.71 -2.44
CA ASN A 192 -10.98 7.75 -3.87
C ASN A 192 -11.57 8.99 -4.55
N ILE A 193 -12.79 9.42 -4.21
CA ILE A 193 -13.35 10.66 -4.75
C ILE A 193 -12.48 11.84 -4.34
N PHE A 194 -12.02 11.88 -3.09
CA PHE A 194 -11.12 12.93 -2.62
C PHE A 194 -9.77 12.91 -3.35
N LEU A 195 -9.16 11.73 -3.53
CA LEU A 195 -7.91 11.60 -4.30
C LEU A 195 -8.10 11.97 -5.78
N LEU A 196 -9.21 11.57 -6.40
CA LEU A 196 -9.54 11.94 -7.78
C LEU A 196 -9.80 13.44 -7.91
N PHE A 197 -10.45 14.05 -6.91
CA PHE A 197 -10.66 15.49 -6.87
C PHE A 197 -9.33 16.25 -6.79
N ILE A 198 -8.43 15.83 -5.90
CA ILE A 198 -7.06 16.40 -5.81
C ILE A 198 -6.34 16.21 -7.15
N LEU A 199 -6.37 15.00 -7.72
CA LEU A 199 -5.70 14.71 -8.99
C LEU A 199 -6.24 15.58 -10.13
N PHE A 200 -7.56 15.71 -10.26
CA PHE A 200 -8.20 16.58 -11.24
C PHE A 200 -7.76 18.04 -11.08
N ARG A 201 -7.72 18.54 -9.84
CA ARG A 201 -7.25 19.90 -9.53
C ARG A 201 -5.78 20.08 -9.92
N LEU A 202 -4.91 19.13 -9.56
CA LEU A 202 -3.49 19.19 -9.92
C LEU A 202 -3.30 19.19 -11.44
N LEU A 203 -4.02 18.33 -12.17
CA LEU A 203 -3.96 18.31 -13.64
C LEU A 203 -4.43 19.64 -14.24
N ARG A 204 -5.50 20.23 -13.70
CA ARG A 204 -5.97 21.56 -14.11
C ARG A 204 -4.92 22.64 -13.84
N TYR A 205 -4.25 22.60 -12.68
CA TYR A 205 -3.21 23.57 -12.32
C TYR A 205 -2.00 23.46 -13.25
N LEU A 206 -1.54 22.24 -13.50
CA LEU A 206 -0.48 21.97 -14.47
C LEU A 206 -0.86 22.45 -15.88
N TRP A 207 -2.11 22.24 -16.29
CA TRP A 207 -2.61 22.71 -17.58
C TRP A 207 -2.65 24.24 -17.69
N SER A 208 -3.08 24.94 -16.63
CA SER A 208 -3.03 26.40 -16.57
C SER A 208 -1.60 26.92 -16.68
N PHE A 209 -0.63 26.25 -16.04
CA PHE A 209 0.79 26.57 -16.21
C PHE A 209 1.26 26.39 -17.65
N LEU A 210 0.90 25.28 -18.31
CA LEU A 210 1.27 25.05 -19.71
C LEU A 210 0.73 26.16 -20.62
N ARG A 211 -0.51 26.61 -20.42
CA ARG A 211 -1.11 27.73 -21.17
C ARG A 211 -0.44 29.09 -20.95
N MET A 212 0.41 29.23 -19.93
CA MET A 212 1.17 30.46 -19.74
C MET A 212 2.41 30.50 -20.63
N PHE A 213 2.91 29.33 -21.05
CA PHE A 213 4.12 29.20 -21.87
C PHE A 213 3.85 28.97 -23.36
N PHE A 214 2.62 28.61 -23.75
CA PHE A 214 2.16 28.39 -25.13
C PHE A 214 0.93 29.23 -25.42
#